data_AF-A0A6A7N721-F1
#
_entry.id   AF-A0A6A7N721-F1
#
_cell.length_a   1.000
_cell.length_b   1.000
_cell.length_c   1.000
_cell.angle_alpha   90.00
_cell.angle_beta   90.00
_cell.angle_gamma   90.00
#
_symmetry.space_group_name_H-M   'P 1'
#
loop_
_entity.id
_entity.type
_entity.pdbx_description
1 polymer ?
#
loop_
_entity_poly.entity_id
_entity_poly.type
_entity_poly.pdbx_seq_one_letter_code
_entity_poly.pdbx_strand_id
1 'polypeptide(L)'
;MNIKADEHPQYNPDVLLDTIKDRLGLKNDAALAKRLGIAAPIISKIRHRRQEVSSDVLISMHEETKLSIRDLRFLSGDFRHHTGRSATPIPPERAEADCLWSVSKKCKKTKEKTAAEPRS
;
A
#
# COMPACT_ATOMS: atom_id res chain seq x y z
N MET A 1 28.22 -8.36 -15.32
CA MET A 1 27.43 -7.23 -15.87
C MET A 1 26.39 -6.85 -14.83
N ASN A 2 26.66 -5.80 -14.04
CA ASN A 2 25.83 -5.40 -12.90
C ASN A 2 24.86 -4.31 -13.36
N ILE A 3 23.62 -4.70 -13.65
CA ILE A 3 22.59 -3.78 -14.12
C ILE A 3 22.30 -2.78 -13.00
N LYS A 4 22.56 -1.50 -13.25
CA LYS A 4 22.32 -0.40 -12.32
C LYS A 4 20.82 -0.29 -12.08
N ALA A 5 20.42 -0.38 -10.81
CA ALA A 5 19.04 -0.26 -10.33
C ALA A 5 18.54 1.19 -10.29
N ASP A 6 19.03 2.05 -11.18
CA ASP A 6 18.92 3.50 -11.02
C ASP A 6 18.41 4.17 -12.30
N GLU A 7 17.24 3.75 -12.82
CA GLU A 7 16.45 4.54 -13.79
C GLU A 7 14.93 4.35 -13.59
N HIS A 8 14.48 4.25 -12.33
CA HIS A 8 13.08 4.42 -11.97
C HIS A 8 12.92 5.68 -11.10
N PRO A 9 12.95 6.90 -11.68
CA PRO A 9 12.87 8.16 -10.95
C PRO A 9 11.59 8.35 -10.12
N GLN A 10 10.64 7.41 -10.20
CA GLN A 10 9.35 7.45 -9.50
C GLN A 10 9.22 6.41 -8.38
N TYR A 11 10.17 5.46 -8.22
CA TYR A 11 10.06 4.43 -7.19
C TYR A 11 10.50 4.96 -5.81
N ASN A 12 9.52 5.18 -4.94
CA ASN A 12 9.73 5.71 -3.59
C ASN A 12 9.09 4.80 -2.52
N PRO A 13 9.80 3.75 -2.08
CA PRO A 13 9.27 2.80 -1.11
C PRO A 13 9.15 3.38 0.31
N ASP A 14 9.80 4.51 0.61
CA ASP A 14 9.70 5.16 1.92
C ASP A 14 8.28 5.63 2.21
N VAL A 15 7.62 6.24 1.21
CA VAL A 15 6.23 6.73 1.33
C VAL A 15 5.27 5.57 1.60
N LEU A 16 5.46 4.43 0.92
CA LEU A 16 4.70 3.22 1.19
C LEU A 16 4.87 2.77 2.65
N LEU A 17 6.12 2.57 3.09
CA LEU A 17 6.42 2.04 4.41
C LEU A 17 5.93 2.95 5.53
N ASP A 18 6.08 4.26 5.36
CA ASP A 18 5.61 5.23 6.34
C ASP A 18 4.08 5.30 6.39
N THR A 19 3.40 5.24 5.24
CA THR A 19 1.93 5.16 5.19
C THR A 19 1.41 3.92 5.91
N ILE A 20 2.05 2.76 5.72
CA ILE A 20 1.65 1.52 6.38
C ILE A 20 1.93 1.61 7.89
N LYS A 21 3.10 2.14 8.26
CA LYS A 21 3.50 2.34 9.66
C LYS A 21 2.47 3.22 10.40
N ASP A 22 2.05 4.32 9.78
CA ASP A 22 1.06 5.23 10.34
C ASP A 22 -0.33 4.60 10.43
N ARG A 23 -0.75 3.85 9.39
CA ARG A 23 -2.03 3.13 9.37
C ARG A 23 -2.13 2.07 10.46
N LEU A 24 -1.04 1.35 10.72
CA LEU A 24 -0.98 0.31 11.74
C LEU A 24 -0.63 0.87 13.13
N GLY A 25 -0.33 2.17 13.25
CA GLY A 25 0.04 2.82 14.51
C GLY A 25 1.36 2.30 15.09
N LEU A 26 2.30 1.91 14.23
CA LEU A 26 3.56 1.30 14.64
C LEU A 26 4.65 2.36 14.82
N LYS A 27 5.44 2.21 15.88
CA LYS A 27 6.52 3.18 16.20
C LYS A 27 7.83 2.90 15.44
N ASN A 28 8.06 1.66 15.01
CA ASN A 28 9.35 1.23 14.48
C ASN A 28 9.18 0.20 13.34
N ASP A 29 10.08 0.23 12.37
CA ASP A 29 10.24 -0.75 11.30
C ASP A 29 10.44 -2.17 11.82
N ALA A 30 11.08 -2.33 12.98
CA ALA A 30 11.19 -3.65 13.61
C ALA A 30 9.82 -4.22 14.03
N ALA A 31 8.88 -3.35 14.46
CA ALA A 31 7.51 -3.77 14.76
C ALA A 31 6.73 -4.05 13.47
N LEU A 32 6.96 -3.23 12.43
CA LEU A 32 6.41 -3.46 11.09
C LEU A 32 6.84 -4.81 10.52
N ALA A 33 8.13 -5.14 10.62
CA ALA A 33 8.70 -6.42 10.19
C ALA A 33 8.01 -7.61 10.86
N LYS A 34 7.86 -7.56 12.18
CA LYS A 34 7.16 -8.59 12.95
C LYS A 34 5.70 -8.73 12.52
N ARG A 35 5.03 -7.61 12.27
CA ARG A 35 3.62 -7.63 11.88
C ARG A 35 3.40 -8.19 10.48
N LEU A 36 4.30 -7.85 9.55
CA LEU A 36 4.29 -8.34 8.17
C LEU A 36 4.88 -9.75 8.03
N GLY A 37 5.43 -10.35 9.10
CA GLY A 37 6.08 -11.66 9.03
C GLY A 37 7.40 -11.68 8.23
N ILE A 38 8.01 -10.51 8.01
CA ILE A 38 9.24 -10.36 7.23
C ILE A 38 10.45 -10.08 8.12
N ALA A 39 11.64 -10.39 7.62
CA ALA A 39 12.87 -10.08 8.32
C ALA A 39 13.16 -8.56 8.26
N ALA A 40 13.54 -7.95 9.39
CA ALA A 40 13.91 -6.54 9.47
C ALA A 40 14.98 -6.09 8.45
N PRO A 41 15.99 -6.91 8.08
CA PRO A 41 16.96 -6.55 7.05
C PRO A 41 16.32 -6.30 5.67
N ILE A 42 15.18 -6.94 5.37
CA ILE A 42 14.47 -6.73 4.10
C ILE A 42 13.88 -5.32 4.06
N ILE A 43 13.24 -4.88 5.15
CA ILE A 43 12.69 -3.51 5.24
C ILE A 43 13.81 -2.48 5.11
N SER A 44 14.95 -2.71 5.79
CA SER A 44 16.10 -1.80 5.69
C SER A 44 16.64 -1.71 4.25
N LYS A 45 16.75 -2.85 3.55
CA LYS A 45 17.18 -2.87 2.15
C LYS A 45 16.18 -2.18 1.22
N ILE A 46 14.88 -2.29 1.50
CA ILE A 46 13.82 -1.61 0.74
C ILE A 46 13.91 -0.08 0.94
N ARG A 47 14.04 0.41 2.19
CA ARG A 47 14.25 1.84 2.48
C ARG A 47 15.47 2.40 1.77
N HIS A 48 16.57 1.64 1.75
CA HIS A 48 17.79 2.04 1.05
C HIS A 48 17.77 1.74 -0.46
N ARG A 49 16.61 1.36 -1.03
CA ARG A 49 16.41 1.07 -2.46
C ARG A 49 17.40 0.04 -3.03
N ARG A 50 17.93 -0.84 -2.16
CA ARG A 50 18.82 -1.95 -2.53
C ARG A 50 18.05 -3.20 -2.91
N GLN A 51 16.77 -3.25 -2.55
CA GLN A 51 15.86 -4.36 -2.82
C GLN A 51 14.53 -3.77 -3.29
N GLU A 52 14.02 -4.28 -4.41
CA GLU A 52 12.65 -4.01 -4.84
C GLU A 52 11.65 -4.67 -3.88
N VAL A 53 10.45 -4.11 -3.77
CA VAL A 53 9.38 -4.74 -2.99
C VAL A 53 8.89 -5.98 -3.76
N SER A 54 9.19 -7.16 -3.20
CA SER A 54 8.73 -8.44 -3.75
C SER A 54 7.20 -8.59 -3.63
N SER A 55 6.63 -9.47 -4.47
CA SER A 55 5.21 -9.82 -4.43
C SER A 55 4.76 -10.29 -3.03
N ASP A 56 5.57 -11.12 -2.36
CA ASP A 56 5.24 -11.62 -1.02
C ASP A 56 5.05 -10.49 -0.01
N VAL A 57 5.93 -9.49 -0.04
CA VAL A 57 5.86 -8.33 0.85
C VAL A 57 4.59 -7.52 0.57
N LEU A 58 4.23 -7.31 -0.70
CA LEU A 58 2.99 -6.63 -1.08
C LEU A 58 1.75 -7.38 -0.61
N ILE A 59 1.76 -8.72 -0.69
CA ILE A 59 0.65 -9.56 -0.24
C ILE A 59 0.49 -9.44 1.27
N SER A 60 1.57 -9.58 2.05
CA SER A 60 1.50 -9.40 3.51
C SER A 60 1.02 -8.01 3.91
N MET A 61 1.46 -6.97 3.18
CA MET A 61 0.98 -5.60 3.40
C MET A 61 -0.51 -5.44 3.08
N HIS A 62 -1.00 -6.07 2.00
CA HIS A 62 -2.41 -6.10 1.65
C HIS A 62 -3.25 -6.77 2.74
N GLU A 63 -2.78 -7.88 3.28
CA GLU A 63 -3.49 -8.63 4.31
C GLU A 63 -3.63 -7.84 5.62
N GLU A 64 -2.56 -7.14 6.04
CA GLU A 64 -2.55 -6.34 7.27
C GLU A 64 -3.29 -5.01 7.14
N THR A 65 -3.15 -4.31 6.00
CA THR A 65 -3.72 -2.95 5.83
C THR A 65 -5.07 -2.93 5.13
N LYS A 66 -5.46 -4.03 4.47
CA LYS A 66 -6.62 -4.13 3.56
C LYS A 66 -6.59 -3.17 2.37
N LEU A 67 -5.42 -2.58 2.06
CA LEU A 67 -5.21 -1.77 0.86
C LEU A 67 -5.04 -2.68 -0.34
N SER A 68 -5.59 -2.32 -1.50
CA SER A 68 -5.40 -3.14 -2.70
C SER A 68 -3.91 -3.17 -3.09
N ILE A 69 -3.48 -4.27 -3.71
CA ILE A 69 -2.09 -4.37 -4.23
C ILE A 69 -1.79 -3.22 -5.21
N ARG A 70 -2.81 -2.72 -5.92
CA ARG A 70 -2.71 -1.56 -6.81
C ARG A 70 -2.42 -0.27 -6.06
N ASP A 71 -3.11 -0.01 -4.95
CA ASP A 71 -2.88 1.17 -4.12
C ASP A 71 -1.48 1.13 -3.49
N LEU A 72 -1.04 -0.05 -3.05
CA LEU A 72 0.31 -0.24 -2.50
C LEU A 72 1.39 0.04 -3.57
N ARG A 73 1.16 -0.42 -4.80
CA ARG A 73 2.02 -0.12 -5.95
C ARG A 73 2.04 1.37 -6.29
N PHE A 74 0.87 2.01 -6.26
CA PHE A 74 0.74 3.45 -6.48
C PHE A 74 1.50 4.26 -5.42
N LEU A 75 1.35 3.92 -4.14
CA LEU A 75 2.08 4.56 -3.04
C LEU A 75 3.60 4.40 -3.15
N SER A 76 4.06 3.28 -3.71
CA SER A 76 5.48 3.03 -3.95
C SER A 76 5.99 3.70 -5.23
N GLY A 77 5.11 4.24 -6.06
CA GLY A 77 5.43 4.68 -7.42
C GLY A 77 5.90 3.55 -8.35
N ASP A 78 5.50 2.30 -8.05
CA ASP A 78 5.75 1.14 -8.92
C ASP A 78 4.56 0.93 -9.87
N PHE A 79 4.61 1.58 -11.03
CA PHE A 79 3.60 1.45 -12.08
C PHE A 79 3.86 0.28 -13.03
N ARG A 80 4.62 -0.76 -12.66
CA ARG A 80 4.87 -1.90 -13.58
C ARG A 80 3.63 -2.79 -13.71
N HIS A 81 3.32 -3.22 -14.94
CA HIS A 81 2.21 -4.14 -15.24
C HIS A 81 2.38 -5.53 -14.58
N HIS A 82 3.62 -5.98 -14.40
CA HIS A 82 4.01 -7.24 -13.75
C HIS A 82 5.46 -7.13 -13.27
N THR A 83 5.95 -8.06 -12.44
CA THR A 83 7.34 -8.02 -11.90
C THR A 83 8.38 -8.59 -12.86
N GLY A 84 7.98 -8.96 -14.08
CA GLY A 84 8.86 -9.54 -15.08
C GLY A 84 9.71 -8.49 -15.79
N ARG A 85 10.79 -8.94 -16.42
CA ARG A 85 11.76 -8.08 -17.14
C ARG A 85 11.17 -7.31 -18.32
N SER A 86 9.98 -7.70 -18.78
CA SER A 86 9.23 -7.10 -19.89
C SER A 86 8.14 -6.12 -19.43
N ALA A 87 8.13 -5.74 -18.16
CA ALA A 87 7.07 -4.92 -17.61
C ALA A 87 7.06 -3.51 -18.21
N THR A 88 5.97 -3.17 -18.89
CA THR A 88 5.70 -1.81 -19.34
C THR A 88 5.02 -1.01 -18.22
N PRO A 89 5.32 0.29 -18.07
CA PRO A 89 4.57 1.16 -17.16
C PRO A 89 3.09 1.19 -17.52
N ILE A 90 2.20 1.06 -16.52
CA ILE A 90 0.76 1.26 -16.70
C ILE A 90 0.53 2.77 -16.81
N PRO A 91 -0.14 3.27 -17.87
CA PRO A 91 -0.53 4.67 -17.94
C PRO A 91 -1.47 5.04 -16.79
N PRO A 92 -1.33 6.25 -16.21
CA PRO A 92 -2.07 6.66 -15.02
C PRO A 92 -3.59 6.70 -15.19
N GLU A 93 -4.09 6.87 -16.42
CA GLU A 93 -5.52 7.00 -16.76
C GLU A 93 -6.38 5.77 -16.35
N ARG A 94 -5.76 4.58 -16.21
CA ARG A 94 -6.46 3.37 -15.79
C ARG A 94 -6.38 3.09 -14.28
N ALA A 95 -5.58 3.84 -13.53
CA ALA A 95 -5.33 3.63 -12.10
C ALA A 95 -6.34 4.35 -11.18
N GLU A 96 -6.93 5.43 -11.69
CA GLU A 96 -7.84 6.32 -10.95
C GLU A 96 -9.30 5.84 -10.87
N ALA A 97 -9.73 4.93 -11.75
CA ALA A 97 -11.11 4.44 -11.80
C ALA A 97 -11.52 3.50 -10.64
N ASP A 98 -10.58 2.81 -9.99
CA ASP A 98 -10.89 1.86 -8.92
C ASP A 98 -10.84 2.48 -7.51
N CYS A 99 -10.24 3.67 -7.37
CA CYS A 99 -10.04 4.35 -6.08
C CYS A 99 -11.37 4.94 -5.52
N LEU A 100 -12.37 5.18 -6.38
CA LEU A 100 -13.66 5.76 -5.98
C LEU A 100 -14.60 4.81 -5.20
N TRP A 101 -14.34 3.50 -5.18
CA TRP A 101 -15.23 2.55 -4.48
C TRP A 101 -14.98 2.46 -2.96
N SER A 102 -13.75 2.72 -2.48
CA SER A 102 -13.39 2.53 -1.05
C SER A 102 -13.44 3.80 -0.20
N VAL A 103 -13.41 5.00 -0.78
CA VAL A 103 -13.48 6.25 0.00
C VAL A 103 -14.92 6.59 0.45
N SER A 104 -15.94 5.91 -0.09
CA SER A 104 -17.36 6.20 0.23
C SER A 104 -17.91 5.51 1.50
N LYS A 105 -17.06 5.07 2.45
CA LYS A 105 -17.53 4.39 3.67
C LYS A 105 -16.90 4.89 4.98
N LYS A 106 -16.67 6.21 5.13
CA LYS A 106 -16.91 6.85 6.44
C LYS A 106 -17.14 8.37 6.36
N CYS A 107 -18.37 8.77 6.05
CA CYS A 107 -18.93 10.00 6.61
C CYS A 107 -20.46 9.90 6.76
N LYS A 108 -20.92 8.92 7.54
CA LYS A 108 -22.22 9.02 8.24
C LYS A 108 -21.99 8.81 9.72
N LYS A 109 -21.72 9.93 10.39
CA LYS A 109 -22.00 10.11 11.81
C LYS A 109 -23.50 10.32 11.94
N THR A 110 -24.27 9.25 12.07
CA THR A 110 -25.65 9.30 12.59
C THR A 110 -25.89 7.99 13.31
N LYS A 111 -25.72 7.97 14.65
CA LYS A 111 -26.33 6.93 15.46
C LYS A 111 -27.84 7.16 15.42
N GLU A 112 -28.56 6.18 14.90
CA GLU A 112 -29.96 5.93 15.20
C GLU A 112 -30.23 6.09 16.71
N LYS A 113 -31.20 6.93 17.04
CA LYS A 113 -32.11 6.67 18.15
C LYS A 113 -33.49 6.41 17.55
N THR A 114 -33.78 5.13 17.40
CA THR A 114 -35.11 4.56 17.21
C THR A 114 -35.95 4.84 18.45
N ALA A 115 -37.17 5.37 18.28
CA ALA A 115 -38.40 4.78 18.80
C ALA A 115 -39.63 5.68 18.59
N ALA A 116 -40.61 5.08 17.89
CA ALA A 116 -42.06 5.20 18.10
C ALA A 116 -42.78 6.52 17.70
N GLU A 117 -43.40 6.47 16.52
CA GLU A 117 -44.77 6.96 16.32
C GLU A 117 -45.74 5.99 17.06
N PRO A 118 -46.94 6.41 17.50
CA PRO A 118 -48.03 6.58 16.54
C PRO A 118 -48.90 7.82 16.75
N ARG A 119 -49.48 8.26 15.64
CA ARG A 119 -50.69 9.07 15.55
C ARG A 119 -51.86 8.47 16.34
N SER A 120 -52.58 9.32 17.06
CA SER A 120 -54.04 9.53 16.92
C SER A 120 -54.38 10.91 17.48
#